data_AF-A0A520GWK2-F1
#
_entry.id   AF-A0A520GWK2-F1
#
_cell.length_a   1.000
_cell.length_b   1.000
_cell.length_c   1.000
_cell.angle_alpha   90.00
_cell.angle_beta   90.00
_cell.angle_gamma   90.00
#
_symmetry.space_group_name_H-M   'P 1'
#
loop_
_entity.id
_entity.type
_entity.pdbx_description
1 polymer ?
#
loop_
_entity_poly.entity_id
_entity_poly.type
_entity_poly.pdbx_seq_one_letter_code
_entity_poly.pdbx_strand_id
1 'polypeptide(L)'
;MTAWRQFLAVAKPYWQGDQRKRAWSLIALLVALMLLETQLAVMLNDKTGELTSALAGREADRFWSAVRACLAVLAFAVPVYAFYYYMRDAFSNGWRRWLTARFLDGYLGSRRYYEIGASGDVDNPDQRISEDINTFTGRSIHFMLIFIGSLMQLVAFSAVLWSISHVLVGFLVLYALA
;
A
#
# COMPACT_ATOMS: atom_id res chain seq x y z
N MET A 1 12.19 19.11 -11.25
CA MET A 1 11.73 18.23 -12.35
C MET A 1 12.70 17.09 -12.70
N THR A 2 14.00 17.18 -12.40
CA THR A 2 15.02 16.13 -12.66
C THR A 2 14.85 14.86 -11.82
N ALA A 3 14.54 14.99 -10.52
CA ALA A 3 14.35 13.85 -9.61
C ALA A 3 13.20 12.91 -10.04
N TRP A 4 12.10 13.46 -10.55
CA TRP A 4 10.97 12.67 -11.06
C TRP A 4 11.35 11.85 -12.30
N ARG A 5 12.16 12.42 -13.20
CA ARG A 5 12.69 11.71 -14.37
C ARG A 5 13.64 10.58 -13.98
N GLN A 6 14.49 10.81 -12.98
CA GLN A 6 15.39 9.78 -12.44
C GLN A 6 14.61 8.63 -11.77
N PHE A 7 13.61 8.97 -10.95
CA PHE A 7 12.69 8.00 -10.36
C PHE A 7 12.02 7.12 -11.44
N LEU A 8 11.44 7.76 -12.45
CA LEU A 8 10.81 7.06 -13.56
C LEU A 8 11.81 6.21 -14.34
N ALA A 9 13.04 6.65 -14.56
CA ALA A 9 14.05 5.87 -15.26
C ALA A 9 14.40 4.57 -14.52
N VAL A 10 14.43 4.59 -13.19
CA VAL A 10 14.72 3.41 -12.35
C VAL A 10 13.49 2.51 -12.22
N ALA A 11 12.30 3.10 -12.05
CA ALA A 11 11.08 2.33 -11.85
C ALA A 11 10.51 1.73 -13.15
N LYS A 12 10.41 2.52 -14.23
CA LYS A 12 9.75 2.17 -15.50
C LYS A 12 10.10 0.78 -16.06
N PRO A 13 11.35 0.29 -16.03
CA PRO A 13 11.66 -0.99 -16.65
C PRO A 13 11.09 -2.20 -15.88
N TYR A 14 10.82 -2.09 -14.57
CA TYR A 14 10.09 -3.13 -13.83
C TYR A 14 8.62 -3.21 -14.24
N TRP A 15 8.01 -2.05 -14.49
CA TRP A 15 6.59 -1.91 -14.86
C TRP A 15 6.30 -2.22 -16.32
N GLN A 16 7.29 -2.08 -17.20
CA GLN A 16 7.15 -2.24 -18.66
C GLN A 16 7.86 -3.48 -19.22
N GLY A 17 8.75 -4.11 -18.44
CA GLY A 17 9.47 -5.32 -18.86
C GLY A 17 8.67 -6.61 -18.66
N ASP A 18 9.39 -7.74 -18.65
CA ASP A 18 8.82 -9.10 -18.64
C ASP A 18 7.90 -9.39 -17.44
N GLN A 19 8.09 -8.68 -16.32
CA GLN A 19 7.28 -8.87 -15.11
C GLN A 19 6.05 -7.95 -15.01
N ARG A 20 5.73 -7.19 -16.06
CA ARG A 20 4.58 -6.27 -16.09
C ARG A 20 3.28 -6.93 -15.63
N LYS A 21 2.91 -8.09 -16.20
CA LYS A 21 1.65 -8.78 -15.86
C LYS A 21 1.59 -9.13 -14.36
N ARG A 22 2.70 -9.60 -13.80
CA ARG A 22 2.84 -9.94 -12.39
C ARG A 22 2.76 -8.71 -11.49
N ALA A 23 3.40 -7.60 -11.88
CA ALA A 23 3.35 -6.36 -11.10
C ALA A 23 1.92 -5.80 -11.03
N TRP A 24 1.22 -5.73 -12.16
CA TRP A 24 -0.17 -5.26 -12.21
C TRP A 24 -1.14 -6.20 -11.49
N SER A 25 -0.97 -7.53 -11.61
CA SER A 25 -1.81 -8.48 -10.87
C SER A 25 -1.63 -8.36 -9.36
N LEU A 26 -0.39 -8.14 -8.88
CA LEU A 26 -0.11 -7.95 -7.46
C LEU A 26 -0.73 -6.65 -6.93
N ILE A 27 -0.76 -5.59 -7.72
CA ILE A 27 -1.43 -4.33 -7.33
C ILE A 27 -2.93 -4.51 -7.29
N ALA A 28 -3.52 -5.14 -8.31
CA ALA A 28 -4.96 -5.43 -8.30
C ALA A 28 -5.34 -6.27 -7.07
N LEU A 29 -4.53 -7.28 -6.73
CA LEU A 29 -4.70 -8.07 -5.52
C LEU A 29 -4.58 -7.22 -4.24
N LEU A 30 -3.56 -6.36 -4.14
CA LEU A 30 -3.38 -5.48 -2.98
C LEU A 30 -4.53 -4.48 -2.83
N VAL A 31 -5.06 -3.94 -3.92
CA VAL A 31 -6.24 -3.06 -3.91
C VAL A 31 -7.48 -3.82 -3.43
N ALA A 32 -7.70 -5.05 -3.94
CA ALA A 32 -8.81 -5.89 -3.49
C ALA A 32 -8.70 -6.24 -2.00
N LEU A 33 -7.50 -6.56 -1.53
CA LEU A 33 -7.25 -6.83 -0.11
C LEU A 33 -7.45 -5.58 0.76
N MET A 34 -7.05 -4.41 0.28
CA MET A 34 -7.26 -3.15 1.00
C MET A 34 -8.75 -2.78 1.10
N LEU A 35 -9.54 -3.03 0.04
CA LEU A 35 -11.00 -2.92 0.09
C LEU A 35 -11.60 -3.89 1.12
N LEU A 36 -11.15 -5.14 1.10
CA LEU A 36 -11.62 -6.17 2.02
C LEU A 36 -11.27 -5.83 3.47
N GLU A 37 -10.05 -5.38 3.73
CA GLU A 37 -9.60 -4.88 5.04
C GLU A 37 -10.49 -3.72 5.51
N THR A 38 -10.76 -2.76 4.63
CA THR A 38 -11.61 -1.61 4.95
C THR A 38 -13.03 -2.06 5.30
N GLN A 39 -13.60 -2.98 4.53
CA GLN A 39 -14.94 -3.52 4.80
C GLN A 39 -14.99 -4.27 6.13
N LEU A 40 -13.97 -5.07 6.45
CA LEU A 40 -13.89 -5.79 7.72
C LEU A 40 -13.74 -4.83 8.91
N ALA A 41 -12.97 -3.75 8.74
CA ALA A 41 -12.85 -2.70 9.74
C ALA A 41 -14.21 -2.02 10.01
N VAL A 42 -14.98 -1.71 8.97
CA VAL A 42 -16.34 -1.15 9.11
C VAL A 42 -17.27 -2.14 9.82
N MET A 43 -17.30 -3.40 9.38
CA MET A 43 -18.12 -4.43 10.03
C MET A 43 -17.76 -4.60 11.51
N LEU A 44 -16.46 -4.58 11.84
CA LEU A 44 -16.00 -4.68 13.22
C LEU A 44 -16.41 -3.45 14.05
N ASN A 45 -16.37 -2.25 13.45
CA ASN A 45 -16.84 -1.02 14.09
C ASN A 45 -18.34 -1.09 14.40
N ASP A 46 -19.16 -1.52 13.43
CA ASP A 46 -20.61 -1.69 13.61
C ASP A 46 -20.94 -2.70 14.71
N LYS A 47 -20.25 -3.85 14.75
CA LYS A 47 -20.46 -4.87 15.80
C LYS A 47 -20.00 -4.41 17.18
N THR A 48 -18.94 -3.60 17.23
CA THR A 48 -18.49 -2.98 18.49
C THR A 48 -19.49 -1.93 18.99
N GLY A 49 -20.13 -1.20 18.07
CA GLY A 49 -21.26 -0.32 18.36
C GLY A 49 -22.43 -1.08 18.99
N GLU A 50 -22.89 -2.17 18.36
CA GLU A 50 -23.99 -2.99 18.87
C GLU A 50 -23.67 -3.59 20.25
N LEU A 51 -22.43 -4.04 20.47
CA LEU A 51 -21.97 -4.54 21.77
C LEU A 51 -22.08 -3.46 22.86
N THR A 52 -21.67 -2.23 22.54
CA THR A 52 -21.76 -1.08 23.46
C THR A 52 -23.21 -0.72 23.75
N SER A 53 -24.06 -0.68 22.72
CA SER A 53 -25.49 -0.39 22.86
C SER A 53 -26.22 -1.45 23.69
N ALA A 54 -25.94 -2.75 23.47
CA ALA A 54 -26.54 -3.83 24.23
C ALA A 54 -26.09 -3.83 25.70
N LEU A 55 -24.82 -3.50 25.95
CA LEU A 55 -24.29 -3.35 27.31
C LEU A 55 -24.97 -2.19 28.06
N ALA A 56 -25.15 -1.04 27.39
CA ALA A 56 -25.85 0.11 27.96
C ALA A 56 -27.33 -0.19 28.24
N GLY A 57 -28.00 -0.93 27.35
CA GLY A 57 -29.37 -1.41 27.51
C GLY A 57 -29.55 -2.52 28.55
N ARG A 58 -28.45 -3.07 29.10
CA ARG A 58 -28.44 -4.24 29.98
C ARG A 58 -29.11 -5.48 29.38
N GLU A 59 -29.02 -5.63 28.06
CA GLU A 59 -29.64 -6.72 27.31
C GLU A 59 -28.64 -7.86 27.09
N ALA A 60 -28.66 -8.86 27.98
CA ALA A 60 -27.68 -9.94 27.99
C ALA A 60 -27.64 -10.75 26.68
N ASP A 61 -28.81 -11.08 26.11
CA ASP A 61 -28.88 -11.90 24.89
C ASP A 61 -28.31 -11.17 23.67
N ARG A 62 -28.65 -9.87 23.51
CA ARG A 62 -28.10 -9.02 22.46
C ARG A 62 -26.61 -8.81 22.62
N PHE A 63 -26.12 -8.65 23.85
CA PHE A 63 -24.70 -8.53 24.14
C PHE A 63 -23.92 -9.78 23.70
N TRP A 64 -24.34 -10.97 24.13
CA TRP A 64 -23.65 -12.22 23.75
C TRP A 64 -23.73 -12.51 22.25
N SER A 65 -24.82 -12.12 21.58
CA SER A 65 -24.94 -12.19 20.13
C SER A 65 -23.92 -11.27 19.44
N ALA A 66 -23.80 -10.02 19.90
CA ALA A 66 -22.83 -9.05 19.39
C ALA A 66 -21.38 -9.50 19.61
N VAL A 67 -21.07 -10.08 20.78
CA VAL A 67 -19.76 -10.67 21.09
C VAL A 67 -19.40 -11.77 20.09
N ARG A 68 -20.30 -12.74 19.86
CA ARG A 68 -20.06 -13.84 18.91
C ARG A 68 -19.88 -13.32 17.48
N ALA A 69 -20.69 -12.34 17.07
CA ALA A 69 -20.56 -11.71 15.76
C ALA A 69 -19.21 -10.99 15.61
N CYS A 70 -18.75 -10.27 16.64
CA CYS A 70 -17.45 -9.60 16.64
C CYS A 70 -16.30 -10.61 16.56
N LEU A 71 -16.35 -11.70 17.33
CA LEU A 71 -15.37 -12.79 17.26
C LEU A 71 -15.34 -13.46 15.88
N ALA A 72 -16.49 -13.66 15.24
CA ALA A 72 -16.55 -14.21 13.89
C ALA A 72 -15.92 -13.28 12.85
N VAL A 73 -16.17 -11.97 12.95
CA VAL A 73 -15.51 -10.96 12.08
C VAL A 73 -14.00 -10.96 12.33
N LEU A 74 -13.56 -10.99 13.59
CA LEU A 74 -12.14 -11.05 13.94
C LEU A 74 -11.44 -12.29 13.39
N ALA A 75 -12.08 -13.46 13.47
CA ALA A 75 -11.54 -14.70 12.96
C ALA A 75 -11.24 -14.64 11.46
N PHE A 76 -11.97 -13.82 10.70
CA PHE A 76 -11.71 -13.59 9.28
C PHE A 76 -10.80 -12.37 9.03
N ALA A 77 -10.93 -11.29 9.80
CA ALA A 77 -10.13 -10.09 9.67
C ALA A 77 -8.64 -10.33 9.91
N VAL A 78 -8.29 -11.09 10.95
CA VAL A 78 -6.88 -11.32 11.32
C VAL A 78 -6.10 -12.01 10.19
N PRO A 79 -6.57 -13.14 9.60
CA PRO A 79 -5.91 -13.75 8.45
C PRO A 79 -5.83 -12.83 7.23
N VAL A 80 -6.89 -12.07 6.94
CA VAL A 80 -6.91 -11.15 5.80
C VAL A 80 -5.86 -10.06 5.97
N TYR A 81 -5.75 -9.47 7.17
CA TYR A 81 -4.78 -8.42 7.45
C TYR A 81 -3.36 -8.99 7.33
N ALA A 82 -3.10 -10.15 7.96
CA ALA A 82 -1.81 -10.82 7.85
C ALA A 82 -1.44 -11.12 6.38
N PHE A 83 -2.40 -11.59 5.58
CA PHE A 83 -2.20 -11.87 4.17
C PHE A 83 -1.93 -10.60 3.35
N TYR A 84 -2.60 -9.49 3.65
CA TYR A 84 -2.33 -8.19 3.04
C TYR A 84 -0.91 -7.71 3.31
N TYR A 85 -0.47 -7.71 4.58
CA TYR A 85 0.90 -7.33 4.94
C TYR A 85 1.93 -8.24 4.26
N TYR A 86 1.69 -9.55 4.27
CA TYR A 86 2.55 -10.52 3.60
C TYR A 86 2.64 -10.26 2.09
N MET A 87 1.53 -10.02 1.40
CA MET A 87 1.51 -9.72 -0.04
C MET A 87 2.23 -8.42 -0.37
N ARG A 88 2.06 -7.40 0.47
CA ARG A 88 2.73 -6.11 0.33
C ARG A 88 4.25 -6.27 0.44
N ASP A 89 4.72 -7.00 1.45
CA ASP A 89 6.14 -7.24 1.67
C ASP A 89 6.73 -8.16 0.61
N ALA A 90 5.99 -9.17 0.17
CA ALA A 90 6.37 -10.06 -0.93
C ALA A 90 6.54 -9.28 -2.24
N PHE A 91 5.65 -8.32 -2.53
CA PHE A 91 5.77 -7.44 -3.69
C PHE A 91 7.02 -6.55 -3.59
N SER A 92 7.27 -5.95 -2.42
CA SER A 92 8.47 -5.15 -2.16
C SER A 92 9.76 -5.93 -2.34
N ASN A 93 9.83 -7.12 -1.74
CA ASN A 93 11.00 -7.98 -1.89
C ASN A 93 11.15 -8.53 -3.32
N GLY A 94 10.05 -8.78 -4.03
CA GLY A 94 10.07 -9.16 -5.45
C GLY A 94 10.69 -8.07 -6.32
N TRP A 95 10.24 -6.82 -6.15
CA TRP A 95 10.79 -5.69 -6.87
C TRP A 95 12.24 -5.41 -6.50
N ARG A 96 12.57 -5.48 -5.21
CA ARG A 96 13.94 -5.35 -4.70
C ARG A 96 14.90 -6.33 -5.37
N ARG A 97 14.55 -7.63 -5.36
CA ARG A 97 15.36 -8.68 -6.00
C ARG A 97 15.60 -8.39 -7.48
N TRP A 98 14.57 -7.98 -8.20
CA TRP A 98 14.68 -7.66 -9.62
C TRP A 98 15.59 -6.44 -9.86
N LEU A 99 15.45 -5.39 -9.05
CA LEU A 99 16.24 -4.17 -9.21
C LEU A 99 17.71 -4.40 -8.83
N THR A 100 17.97 -5.11 -7.74
CA THR A 100 19.32 -5.50 -7.33
C THR A 100 20.01 -6.33 -8.41
N ALA A 101 19.33 -7.34 -8.98
CA ALA A 101 19.91 -8.16 -10.06
C ALA A 101 20.29 -7.30 -11.27
N ARG A 102 19.41 -6.40 -11.70
CA ARG A 102 19.68 -5.48 -12.82
C ARG A 102 20.87 -4.57 -12.58
N PHE A 103 21.01 -3.99 -11.38
CA PHE A 103 22.14 -3.13 -11.04
C PHE A 103 23.44 -3.93 -10.91
N LEU A 104 23.37 -5.13 -10.33
CA LEU A 104 24.52 -6.02 -10.18
C LEU A 104 25.05 -6.51 -11.53
N ASP A 105 24.17 -6.89 -12.45
CA ASP A 105 24.54 -7.26 -13.83
C ASP A 105 25.25 -6.10 -14.55
N GLY A 106 24.78 -4.86 -14.34
CA GLY A 106 25.41 -3.66 -14.89
C GLY A 106 26.77 -3.35 -14.26
N TYR A 107 26.93 -3.59 -12.96
CA TYR A 107 28.13 -3.31 -12.17
C TYR A 107 29.25 -4.33 -12.41
N LEU A 108 28.91 -5.62 -12.43
CA LEU A 108 29.86 -6.72 -12.70
C LEU A 108 30.10 -6.90 -14.20
N GLY A 109 29.16 -6.47 -15.04
CA GLY A 109 29.28 -6.53 -16.49
C GLY A 109 30.45 -5.70 -17.01
N SER A 110 31.21 -6.28 -17.95
CA SER A 110 32.30 -5.61 -18.67
C SER A 110 33.39 -4.99 -17.79
N ARG A 111 33.61 -5.51 -16.57
CA ARG A 111 34.58 -4.96 -15.60
C ARG A 111 34.32 -3.50 -15.19
N ARG A 112 33.09 -3.00 -15.34
CA ARG A 112 32.72 -1.61 -15.00
C ARG A 112 32.98 -1.23 -13.56
N TYR A 113 33.01 -2.19 -12.64
CA TYR A 113 33.41 -1.95 -11.25
C TYR A 113 34.82 -1.30 -11.14
N TYR A 114 35.75 -1.63 -12.05
CA TYR A 114 37.05 -0.96 -12.10
C TYR A 114 36.95 0.48 -12.62
N GLU A 115 36.12 0.73 -13.64
CA GLU A 115 35.92 2.08 -14.19
C GLU A 115 35.27 3.01 -13.16
N ILE A 116 34.25 2.52 -12.45
CA ILE A 116 33.54 3.26 -11.41
C ILE A 116 34.44 3.51 -10.19
N GLY A 117 35.21 2.49 -9.78
CA GLY A 117 36.20 2.65 -8.71
C GLY A 117 37.34 3.60 -9.07
N ALA A 118 37.75 3.64 -10.34
CA ALA A 118 38.80 4.52 -10.83
C ALA A 118 38.32 5.95 -11.09
N SER A 119 37.06 6.17 -11.44
CA SER A 119 36.49 7.51 -11.66
C SER A 119 36.26 8.27 -10.35
N GLY A 120 35.99 7.57 -9.24
CA GLY A 120 35.74 8.18 -7.94
C GLY A 120 34.42 8.95 -7.83
N ASP A 121 33.59 8.95 -8.87
CA ASP A 121 32.30 9.67 -8.90
C ASP A 121 31.23 9.04 -7.98
N VAL A 122 31.38 7.76 -7.64
CA VAL A 122 30.41 7.01 -6.82
C VAL A 122 31.14 6.35 -5.67
N ASP A 123 30.93 6.88 -4.47
CA ASP A 123 31.45 6.28 -3.25
C ASP A 123 30.62 5.05 -2.85
N ASN A 124 31.31 4.01 -2.37
CA ASN A 124 30.79 2.71 -1.90
C ASN A 124 29.62 2.13 -2.76
N PRO A 125 29.85 1.81 -4.05
CA PRO A 125 28.80 1.43 -4.99
C PRO A 125 28.02 0.16 -4.59
N ASP A 126 28.66 -0.77 -3.90
CA ASP A 126 28.07 -1.97 -3.31
C ASP A 126 27.08 -1.67 -2.17
N GLN A 127 27.43 -0.74 -1.28
CA GLN A 127 26.51 -0.25 -0.25
C GLN A 127 25.33 0.45 -0.90
N ARG A 128 25.55 1.30 -1.92
CA ARG A 128 24.45 1.95 -2.63
C ARG A 128 23.50 0.94 -3.29
N ILE A 129 24.04 -0.09 -3.95
CA ILE A 129 23.22 -1.16 -4.53
C ILE A 129 22.42 -1.91 -3.45
N SER A 130 22.95 -2.07 -2.25
CA SER A 130 22.28 -2.82 -1.17
C SER A 130 21.26 -1.97 -0.41
N GLU A 131 21.64 -0.77 0.03
CA GLU A 131 20.86 0.10 0.90
C GLU A 131 19.91 1.01 0.12
N ASP A 132 20.39 1.66 -0.94
CA ASP A 132 19.56 2.62 -1.70
C ASP A 132 18.45 1.87 -2.44
N ILE A 133 18.73 0.69 -3.02
CA ILE A 133 17.71 -0.12 -3.68
C ILE A 133 16.64 -0.59 -2.69
N ASN A 134 17.04 -1.09 -1.52
CA ASN A 134 16.11 -1.54 -0.49
C ASN A 134 15.18 -0.40 -0.03
N THR A 135 15.81 0.75 0.26
CA THR A 135 15.13 2.00 0.62
C THR A 135 14.18 2.45 -0.49
N PHE A 136 14.65 2.46 -1.73
CA PHE A 136 13.91 2.93 -2.89
C PHE A 136 12.67 2.07 -3.13
N THR A 137 12.81 0.74 -3.22
CA THR A 137 11.67 -0.14 -3.51
C THR A 137 10.67 -0.15 -2.36
N GLY A 138 11.15 -0.19 -1.11
CA GLY A 138 10.30 -0.20 0.07
C GLY A 138 9.47 1.09 0.22
N ARG A 139 10.12 2.27 0.14
CA ARG A 139 9.43 3.56 0.26
C ARG A 139 8.52 3.83 -0.93
N SER A 140 8.95 3.48 -2.14
CA SER A 140 8.13 3.66 -3.34
C SER A 140 6.82 2.87 -3.27
N ILE A 141 6.87 1.59 -2.86
CA ILE A 141 5.65 0.79 -2.68
C ILE A 141 4.80 1.35 -1.55
N HIS A 142 5.42 1.74 -0.45
CA HIS A 142 4.67 2.31 0.67
C HIS A 142 3.89 3.57 0.26
N PHE A 143 4.56 4.52 -0.40
CA PHE A 143 3.91 5.74 -0.89
C PHE A 143 2.84 5.44 -1.94
N MET A 144 3.09 4.50 -2.85
CA MET A 144 2.11 4.09 -3.84
C MET A 144 0.84 3.54 -3.19
N LEU A 145 0.98 2.69 -2.17
CA LEU A 145 -0.16 2.12 -1.45
C LEU A 145 -0.89 3.17 -0.61
N ILE A 146 -0.18 4.08 0.06
CA ILE A 146 -0.80 5.23 0.74
C ILE A 146 -1.59 6.06 -0.26
N PHE A 147 -1.01 6.40 -1.40
CA PHE A 147 -1.66 7.23 -2.41
C PHE A 147 -2.94 6.58 -2.95
N ILE A 148 -2.89 5.27 -3.27
CA ILE A 148 -4.06 4.51 -3.70
C ILE A 148 -5.13 4.47 -2.58
N GLY A 149 -4.70 4.23 -1.33
CA GLY A 149 -5.56 4.27 -0.14
C GLY A 149 -6.27 5.61 0.03
N SER A 150 -5.53 6.71 -0.01
CA SER A 150 -6.09 8.06 0.11
C SER A 150 -7.03 8.39 -1.04
N LEU A 151 -6.73 7.98 -2.28
CA LEU A 151 -7.63 8.18 -3.42
C LEU A 151 -8.95 7.41 -3.23
N MET A 152 -8.87 6.17 -2.76
CA MET A 152 -10.06 5.36 -2.50
C MET A 152 -10.90 5.93 -1.36
N GLN A 153 -10.26 6.38 -0.28
CA GLN A 153 -10.93 7.08 0.81
C GLN A 153 -11.61 8.37 0.32
N LEU A 154 -10.92 9.17 -0.49
CA LEU A 154 -11.47 10.39 -1.07
C LEU A 154 -12.74 10.06 -1.87
N VAL A 155 -12.68 9.08 -2.78
CA VAL A 155 -13.83 8.66 -3.58
C VAL A 155 -14.97 8.15 -2.70
N ALA A 156 -14.68 7.31 -1.71
CA ALA A 156 -15.68 6.75 -0.80
C ALA A 156 -16.38 7.84 0.02
N PHE A 157 -15.61 8.74 0.66
CA PHE A 157 -16.17 9.84 1.42
C PHE A 157 -16.96 10.79 0.54
N SER A 158 -16.42 11.18 -0.63
CA SER A 158 -17.16 12.01 -1.58
C SER A 158 -18.48 11.37 -1.99
N ALA A 159 -18.52 10.06 -2.24
CA ALA A 159 -19.75 9.34 -2.59
C ALA A 159 -20.77 9.33 -1.45
N VAL A 160 -20.34 9.05 -0.21
CA VAL A 160 -21.22 9.08 0.98
C VAL A 160 -21.77 10.49 1.20
N LEU A 161 -20.92 11.51 1.13
CA LEU A 161 -21.30 12.91 1.32
C LEU A 161 -22.29 13.36 0.24
N TRP A 162 -22.05 13.00 -1.02
CA TRP A 162 -22.96 13.27 -2.13
C TRP A 162 -24.34 12.64 -1.93
N SER A 163 -24.38 11.42 -1.39
CA SER A 163 -25.64 10.74 -1.05
C SER A 163 -26.44 11.43 0.06
N ILE A 164 -25.79 12.14 0.97
CA ILE A 164 -26.45 12.84 2.10
C ILE A 164 -26.77 14.29 1.73
N SER A 165 -25.80 15.04 1.20
CA SER A 165 -25.96 16.45 0.85
C SER A 165 -24.94 16.92 -0.20
N HIS A 166 -25.46 17.24 -1.39
CA HIS A 166 -24.69 17.79 -2.50
C HIS A 166 -24.11 19.18 -2.19
N VAL A 167 -24.82 19.97 -1.37
CA VAL A 167 -24.40 21.32 -0.95
C VAL A 167 -23.13 21.25 -0.09
N LEU A 168 -23.04 20.23 0.77
CA LEU A 168 -21.91 20.06 1.68
C LEU A 168 -20.63 19.70 0.93
N VAL A 169 -20.74 18.94 -0.17
CA VAL A 169 -19.62 18.66 -1.09
C VAL A 169 -19.12 19.96 -1.74
N GLY A 170 -20.03 20.79 -2.25
CA GLY A 170 -19.69 22.07 -2.84
C GLY A 170 -18.94 23.00 -1.88
N PHE A 171 -19.41 23.09 -0.63
CA PHE A 171 -18.73 23.86 0.41
C PHE A 171 -17.31 23.34 0.71
N LEU A 172 -17.12 22.02 0.77
CA LEU A 172 -15.83 21.39 1.00
C LEU A 172 -14.82 21.68 -0.11
N VAL A 173 -15.25 21.60 -1.37
CA VAL A 173 -14.41 21.94 -2.52
C VAL A 173 -14.00 23.41 -2.47
N LEU A 174 -14.94 24.29 -2.15
CA LEU A 174 -14.69 25.73 -2.06
C LEU A 174 -13.73 26.06 -0.91
N TYR A 175 -13.89 25.40 0.26
CA TYR A 175 -12.98 25.51 1.40
C TYR A 175 -11.56 24.99 1.08
N ALA A 176 -11.44 23.86 0.38
CA ALA A 176 -10.13 23.30 0.05
C ALA A 176 -9.36 24.11 -1.01
N LEU A 177 -10.06 24.92 -1.81
CA LEU A 177 -9.49 25.80 -2.83
C LEU A 177 -9.23 27.23 -2.34
N ALA A 178 -9.79 27.59 -1.17
CA ALA A 178 -9.61 28.89 -0.52
C ALA A 178 -8.36 28.89 0.37
#